data_AF-A0A3E1NMW2-F1
#
_entry.id   AF-A0A3E1NMW2-F1
#
_cell.length_a   1.000
_cell.length_b   1.000
_cell.length_c   1.000
_cell.angle_alpha   90.00
_cell.angle_beta   90.00
_cell.angle_gamma   90.00
#
_symmetry.space_group_name_H-M   'P 1'
#
loop_
_entity.id
_entity.type
_entity.pdbx_description
1 polymer ?
#
loop_
_entity_poly.entity_id
_entity_poly.type
_entity_poly.pdbx_seq_one_letter_code
_entity_poly.pdbx_strand_id
1 'polypeptide(L)'
;MASKTVDEYPDCERCPNRIFNTGKYIQGGRGSIHGDIVFLFPRGDRVYCDDYQLFTDIGNLYDEYSGRNNTEDVYMTYSIKCACSNNYNTYLTAVDKCRNILWKELARINYKYLFIFGDAYRSISDNPIPRFIATGGKYVFSNYSPLIKFKDNNLYRIFKQRFADDINWVNENRNNYGINFIND
;
A
#
# COMPACT_ATOMS: atom_id res chain seq x y z
N MET A 1 7.99 -10.00 10.78
CA MET A 1 8.49 -11.12 9.94
C MET A 1 7.32 -12.03 9.61
N ALA A 2 7.14 -12.38 8.33
CA ALA A 2 6.15 -13.38 7.94
C ALA A 2 6.67 -14.77 8.34
N SER A 3 5.99 -15.43 9.28
CA SER A 3 6.44 -16.70 9.86
C SER A 3 5.92 -17.95 9.15
N LYS A 4 5.27 -17.78 7.99
CA LYS A 4 4.53 -18.85 7.29
C LYS A 4 4.65 -18.72 5.78
N THR A 5 4.78 -19.86 5.13
CA THR A 5 4.77 -20.03 3.68
C THR A 5 3.35 -19.96 3.11
N VAL A 6 3.23 -19.84 1.79
CA VAL A 6 1.92 -19.92 1.10
C VAL A 6 1.21 -21.26 1.33
N ASP A 7 1.94 -22.31 1.72
CA ASP A 7 1.39 -23.64 1.97
C ASP A 7 0.75 -23.78 3.36
N GLU A 8 1.13 -22.89 4.29
CA GLU A 8 0.68 -22.93 5.69
C GLU A 8 -0.43 -21.91 5.99
N TYR A 9 -0.75 -21.03 5.03
CA TYR A 9 -1.84 -20.07 5.15
C TYR A 9 -3.14 -20.65 4.58
N PRO A 10 -4.20 -20.85 5.40
CA PRO A 10 -5.49 -21.34 4.90
C PRO A 10 -6.10 -20.43 3.83
N ASP A 11 -5.91 -19.11 3.96
CA ASP A 11 -6.34 -18.12 2.98
C ASP A 11 -5.67 -18.31 1.59
N CYS A 12 -4.52 -19.02 1.53
CA CYS A 12 -3.78 -19.29 0.29
C CYS A 12 -4.15 -20.62 -0.39
N GLU A 13 -4.86 -21.53 0.29
CA GLU A 13 -5.11 -22.90 -0.19
C GLU A 13 -5.81 -22.93 -1.56
N ARG A 14 -6.77 -22.02 -1.76
CA ARG A 14 -7.56 -21.88 -2.99
C ARG A 14 -7.07 -20.75 -3.91
N CYS A 15 -5.89 -20.19 -3.64
CA CYS A 15 -5.32 -19.13 -4.46
C CYS A 15 -4.48 -19.75 -5.59
N PRO A 16 -4.76 -19.45 -6.88
CA PRO A 16 -3.98 -20.00 -8.00
C PRO A 16 -2.51 -19.57 -7.94
N ASN A 17 -2.19 -18.44 -7.30
CA ASN A 17 -0.80 -18.03 -7.09
C ASN A 17 -0.01 -18.99 -6.20
N ARG A 18 -0.66 -19.85 -5.42
CA ARG A 18 0.02 -20.83 -4.57
C ARG A 18 0.90 -21.77 -5.42
N ILE A 19 0.41 -22.21 -6.58
CA ILE A 19 1.13 -23.11 -7.50
C ILE A 19 2.48 -22.53 -7.92
N PHE A 20 2.56 -21.21 -8.13
CA PHE A 20 3.78 -20.53 -8.58
C PHE A 20 4.72 -20.15 -7.43
N ASN A 21 4.28 -20.32 -6.19
CA ASN A 21 4.98 -19.86 -4.98
C ASN A 21 5.11 -20.95 -3.92
N THR A 22 4.91 -22.23 -4.24
CA THR A 22 5.09 -23.36 -3.32
C THR A 22 6.42 -23.26 -2.57
N GLY A 23 6.38 -23.43 -1.24
CA GLY A 23 7.52 -23.29 -0.34
C GLY A 23 7.99 -21.85 -0.08
N LYS A 24 7.43 -20.84 -0.77
CA LYS A 24 7.82 -19.44 -0.57
C LYS A 24 7.04 -18.79 0.57
N TYR A 25 7.73 -17.93 1.30
CA TYR A 25 7.13 -17.08 2.32
C TYR A 25 6.19 -16.05 1.71
N ILE A 26 5.09 -15.78 2.40
CA ILE A 26 4.31 -14.57 2.11
C ILE A 26 5.13 -13.33 2.52
N GLN A 27 4.99 -12.26 1.78
CA GLN A 27 5.64 -10.99 2.09
C GLN A 27 4.70 -10.16 2.98
N GLY A 28 5.12 -9.90 4.21
CA GLY A 28 4.46 -8.94 5.07
C GLY A 28 4.83 -7.50 4.70
N GLY A 29 4.11 -6.53 5.28
CA GLY A 29 4.51 -5.14 5.21
C GLY A 29 5.75 -4.81 6.05
N ARG A 30 6.28 -3.62 5.82
CA ARG A 30 7.47 -3.04 6.47
C ARG A 30 7.16 -1.62 6.91
N GLY A 31 7.81 -1.18 7.99
CA GLY A 31 7.67 0.17 8.53
C GLY A 31 7.03 0.15 9.92
N SER A 32 6.51 1.29 10.34
CA SER A 32 5.99 1.47 11.69
C SER A 32 4.56 0.95 11.82
N ILE A 33 4.36 -0.03 12.71
CA ILE A 33 3.00 -0.46 13.09
C ILE A 33 2.28 0.56 13.99
N HIS A 34 3.02 1.54 14.52
CA HIS A 34 2.52 2.65 15.33
C HIS A 34 2.28 3.91 14.49
N GLY A 35 2.69 3.90 13.22
CA GLY A 35 2.48 4.99 12.28
C GLY A 35 1.00 5.16 11.94
N ASP A 36 0.63 6.39 11.61
CA ASP A 36 -0.72 6.78 11.21
C ASP A 36 -0.91 6.83 9.68
N ILE A 37 0.16 6.56 8.89
CA ILE A 37 0.09 6.42 7.42
C ILE A 37 0.28 4.96 7.02
N VAL A 38 -0.57 4.49 6.10
CA VAL A 38 -0.37 3.24 5.36
C VAL A 38 -0.19 3.53 3.87
N PHE A 39 0.82 2.92 3.27
CA PHE A 39 1.03 2.85 1.83
C PHE A 39 0.67 1.45 1.31
N LEU A 40 -0.34 1.38 0.46
CA LEU A 40 -0.86 0.14 -0.11
C LEU A 40 -0.50 0.04 -1.60
N PHE A 41 0.42 -0.87 -1.90
CA PHE A 41 0.96 -1.07 -3.24
C PHE A 41 0.24 -2.21 -3.98
N PRO A 42 0.12 -2.13 -5.31
CA PRO A 42 -0.23 -3.27 -6.11
C PRO A 42 0.97 -4.21 -6.13
N ARG A 43 0.74 -5.52 -6.16
CA ARG A 43 1.85 -6.43 -6.48
C ARG A 43 2.12 -6.37 -7.97
N GLY A 44 3.28 -5.84 -8.34
CA GLY A 44 3.77 -5.84 -9.71
C GLY A 44 4.39 -7.17 -10.13
N ASP A 45 4.90 -7.18 -11.35
CA ASP A 45 5.71 -8.24 -11.94
C ASP A 45 6.92 -8.58 -11.02
N ARG A 46 7.36 -9.85 -11.03
CA ARG A 46 8.45 -10.40 -10.19
C ARG A 46 9.70 -9.53 -10.22
N VAL A 47 10.05 -9.00 -11.39
CA VAL A 47 11.30 -8.28 -11.66
C VAL A 47 11.50 -7.04 -10.77
N TYR A 48 10.41 -6.39 -10.32
CA TYR A 48 10.49 -5.11 -9.59
C TYR A 48 10.01 -5.18 -8.14
N CYS A 49 9.56 -6.35 -7.70
CA CYS A 49 9.03 -6.55 -6.35
C CYS A 49 9.98 -7.36 -5.44
N ASP A 50 11.13 -7.78 -5.96
CA ASP A 50 12.17 -8.44 -5.18
C ASP A 50 12.84 -7.42 -4.23
N ASP A 51 13.14 -7.85 -3.01
CA ASP A 51 13.88 -7.13 -1.96
C ASP A 51 13.34 -5.78 -1.47
N TYR A 52 12.03 -5.54 -1.59
CA TYR A 52 11.37 -4.33 -1.05
C TYR A 52 11.91 -3.00 -1.64
N GLN A 53 12.61 -3.01 -2.77
CA GLN A 53 13.18 -1.80 -3.37
C GLN A 53 12.13 -0.72 -3.61
N LEU A 54 10.92 -1.11 -4.03
CA LEU A 54 9.81 -0.17 -4.21
C LEU A 54 9.44 0.56 -2.91
N PHE A 55 9.49 -0.12 -1.77
CA PHE A 55 9.20 0.51 -0.48
C PHE A 55 10.29 1.52 -0.12
N THR A 56 11.55 1.18 -0.37
CA THR A 56 12.68 2.11 -0.19
C THR A 56 12.53 3.34 -1.08
N ASP A 57 12.27 3.17 -2.38
CA ASP A 57 12.14 4.29 -3.33
C ASP A 57 11.03 5.25 -2.93
N ILE A 58 9.85 4.72 -2.56
CA ILE A 58 8.69 5.55 -2.18
C ILE A 58 8.82 6.09 -0.75
N GLY A 59 9.47 5.37 0.15
CA GLY A 59 9.86 5.87 1.47
C GLY A 59 10.79 7.08 1.38
N ASN A 60 11.81 7.02 0.52
CA ASN A 60 12.71 8.15 0.32
C ASN A 60 12.00 9.37 -0.27
N LEU A 61 11.05 9.17 -1.20
CA LEU A 61 10.21 10.27 -1.70
C LEU A 61 9.32 10.84 -0.60
N TYR A 62 8.81 10.00 0.31
CA TYR A 62 8.07 10.48 1.47
C TYR A 62 8.96 11.34 2.36
N ASP A 63 10.17 10.88 2.67
CA ASP A 63 11.11 11.64 3.52
C ASP A 63 11.44 13.00 2.90
N GLU A 64 11.69 13.03 1.58
CA GLU A 64 11.97 14.24 0.81
C GLU A 64 10.81 15.24 0.88
N TYR A 65 9.58 14.79 0.62
CA TYR A 65 8.42 15.69 0.56
C TYR A 65 7.88 16.07 1.93
N SER A 66 7.97 15.16 2.91
CA SER A 66 7.42 15.40 4.24
C SER A 66 8.39 16.07 5.19
N GLY A 67 9.71 15.93 4.97
CA GLY A 67 10.74 16.28 5.94
C GLY A 67 10.75 15.37 7.18
N ARG A 68 10.11 14.20 7.13
CA ARG A 68 9.93 13.25 8.24
C ARG A 68 10.53 11.89 7.89
N ASN A 69 10.59 10.97 8.85
CA ASN A 69 11.16 9.65 8.66
C ASN A 69 10.07 8.60 8.38
N ASN A 70 10.07 8.02 7.17
CA ASN A 70 9.10 7.00 6.76
C ASN A 70 9.10 5.79 7.71
N THR A 71 10.23 5.46 8.33
CA THR A 71 10.32 4.27 9.20
C THR A 71 9.57 4.46 10.52
N GLU A 72 9.20 5.69 10.87
CA GLU A 72 8.45 6.04 12.08
C GLU A 72 6.95 6.26 11.80
N ASP A 73 6.64 6.87 10.66
CA ASP A 73 5.27 7.32 10.33
C ASP A 73 4.50 6.37 9.43
N VAL A 74 5.19 5.57 8.62
CA VAL A 74 4.61 4.88 7.47
C VAL A 74 4.71 3.37 7.64
N TYR A 75 3.60 2.68 7.38
CA TYR A 75 3.57 1.25 7.14
C TYR A 75 3.30 0.95 5.67
N MET A 76 4.19 0.22 5.02
CA MET A 76 4.14 -0.10 3.60
C MET A 76 3.81 -1.57 3.40
N THR A 77 2.82 -1.87 2.55
CA THR A 77 2.42 -3.24 2.29
C THR A 77 1.86 -3.45 0.89
N TYR A 78 1.90 -4.68 0.41
CA TYR A 78 1.30 -5.08 -0.85
C TYR A 78 -0.13 -5.62 -0.67
N SER A 79 -0.99 -5.35 -1.64
CA SER A 79 -2.33 -5.94 -1.74
C SER A 79 -2.30 -7.46 -1.93
N ILE A 80 -1.33 -7.99 -2.67
CA ILE A 80 -1.07 -9.44 -2.81
C ILE A 80 0.26 -9.75 -2.12
N LYS A 81 0.31 -10.81 -1.31
CA LYS A 81 1.47 -11.13 -0.46
C LYS A 81 2.50 -12.05 -1.12
N CYS A 82 2.24 -12.52 -2.34
CA CYS A 82 3.17 -13.35 -3.11
C CYS A 82 3.29 -12.85 -4.55
N ALA A 83 4.33 -13.26 -5.25
CA ALA A 83 4.51 -12.88 -6.65
C ALA A 83 3.40 -13.44 -7.53
N CYS A 84 2.88 -12.63 -8.45
CA CYS A 84 1.98 -13.11 -9.50
C CYS A 84 2.78 -13.78 -10.63
N SER A 85 2.12 -14.65 -11.40
CA SER A 85 2.72 -15.21 -12.60
C SER A 85 2.69 -14.20 -13.74
N ASN A 86 3.78 -14.12 -14.51
CA ASN A 86 3.84 -13.23 -15.68
C ASN A 86 3.10 -13.82 -16.88
N ASN A 87 2.92 -15.15 -16.89
CA ASN A 87 2.33 -15.87 -18.01
C ASN A 87 0.83 -16.14 -17.84
N TYR A 88 0.29 -15.93 -16.64
CA TYR A 88 -1.11 -16.19 -16.31
C TYR A 88 -1.68 -15.03 -15.52
N ASN A 89 -2.80 -14.46 -15.98
CA ASN A 89 -3.50 -13.42 -15.25
C ASN A 89 -4.28 -14.02 -14.08
N THR A 90 -3.63 -14.09 -12.92
CA THR A 90 -4.19 -14.55 -11.66
C THR A 90 -4.53 -13.41 -10.71
N TYR A 91 -4.36 -12.15 -11.16
CA TYR A 91 -4.36 -10.98 -10.29
C TYR A 91 -5.66 -10.82 -9.51
N LEU A 92 -6.81 -10.82 -10.20
CA LEU A 92 -8.11 -10.59 -9.55
C LEU A 92 -8.42 -11.66 -8.48
N THR A 93 -8.19 -12.93 -8.81
CA THR A 93 -8.37 -14.04 -7.86
C THR A 93 -7.39 -13.94 -6.70
N ALA A 94 -6.14 -13.54 -6.96
CA ALA A 94 -5.13 -13.40 -5.91
C ALA A 94 -5.43 -12.22 -4.97
N VAL A 95 -5.95 -11.11 -5.49
CA VAL A 95 -6.42 -9.98 -4.67
C VAL A 95 -7.56 -10.41 -3.76
N ASP A 96 -8.56 -11.11 -4.30
CA ASP A 96 -9.70 -11.63 -3.51
C ASP A 96 -9.21 -12.53 -2.37
N LYS A 97 -8.34 -13.50 -2.65
CA LYS A 97 -7.82 -14.42 -1.63
C LYS A 97 -6.85 -13.75 -0.64
N CYS A 98 -6.07 -12.77 -1.07
CA CYS A 98 -5.17 -12.04 -0.16
C CYS A 98 -5.88 -10.99 0.69
N ARG A 99 -7.12 -10.61 0.38
CA ARG A 99 -7.89 -9.58 1.09
C ARG A 99 -7.96 -9.82 2.59
N ASN A 100 -8.26 -11.05 3.02
CA ASN A 100 -8.31 -11.40 4.44
C ASN A 100 -6.96 -11.23 5.15
N ILE A 101 -5.86 -11.60 4.49
CA ILE A 101 -4.51 -11.46 5.04
C ILE A 101 -4.18 -9.96 5.18
N LEU A 102 -4.47 -9.16 4.15
CA LEU A 102 -4.29 -7.72 4.19
C LEU A 102 -5.13 -7.07 5.30
N TRP A 103 -6.40 -7.45 5.45
CA TRP A 103 -7.27 -6.87 6.48
C TRP A 103 -6.77 -7.17 7.90
N LYS A 104 -6.32 -8.41 8.16
CA LYS A 104 -5.69 -8.78 9.44
C LYS A 104 -4.42 -7.97 9.72
N GLU A 105 -3.66 -7.62 8.68
CA GLU A 105 -2.47 -6.78 8.78
C GLU A 105 -2.82 -5.32 9.07
N LEU A 106 -3.76 -4.75 8.30
CA LEU A 106 -4.21 -3.36 8.46
C LEU A 106 -4.94 -3.14 9.80
N ALA A 107 -5.67 -4.14 10.31
CA ALA A 107 -6.36 -4.05 11.60
C ALA A 107 -5.41 -3.92 12.79
N ARG A 108 -4.12 -4.26 12.62
CA ARG A 108 -3.09 -4.10 13.66
C ARG A 108 -2.50 -2.70 13.71
N ILE A 109 -2.86 -1.85 12.76
CA ILE A 109 -2.27 -0.52 12.57
C ILE A 109 -3.39 0.51 12.77
N ASN A 110 -3.19 1.44 13.70
CA ASN A 110 -4.15 2.51 13.95
C ASN A 110 -3.95 3.67 12.96
N TYR A 111 -4.00 3.38 11.66
CA TYR A 111 -3.75 4.39 10.64
C TYR A 111 -4.95 5.32 10.44
N LYS A 112 -4.64 6.60 10.22
CA LYS A 112 -5.58 7.66 9.86
C LYS A 112 -5.55 7.94 8.36
N TYR A 113 -4.40 7.79 7.72
CA TYR A 113 -4.19 8.11 6.30
C TYR A 113 -3.83 6.84 5.52
N LEU A 114 -4.52 6.58 4.42
CA LEU A 114 -4.29 5.42 3.56
C LEU A 114 -4.02 5.88 2.13
N PHE A 115 -2.81 5.62 1.65
CA PHE A 115 -2.43 5.85 0.26
C PHE A 115 -2.56 4.54 -0.50
N ILE A 116 -3.25 4.59 -1.63
CA ILE A 116 -3.56 3.45 -2.48
C ILE A 116 -2.98 3.73 -3.84
N PHE A 117 -2.13 2.82 -4.30
CA PHE A 117 -1.42 2.99 -5.55
C PHE A 117 -1.94 2.02 -6.62
N GLY A 118 -2.29 2.57 -7.80
CA GLY A 118 -2.75 1.79 -8.96
C GLY A 118 -3.90 0.85 -8.61
N ASP A 119 -3.85 -0.39 -9.11
CA ASP A 119 -4.92 -1.38 -8.92
C ASP A 119 -5.05 -1.93 -7.50
N ALA A 120 -4.23 -1.49 -6.55
CA ALA A 120 -4.30 -1.95 -5.16
C ALA A 120 -5.67 -1.65 -4.51
N TYR A 121 -6.43 -0.68 -5.04
CA TYR A 121 -7.78 -0.37 -4.59
C TYR A 121 -8.71 -1.59 -4.62
N ARG A 122 -8.48 -2.55 -5.52
CA ARG A 122 -9.29 -3.78 -5.67
C ARG A 122 -9.26 -4.65 -4.42
N SER A 123 -8.24 -4.48 -3.57
CA SER A 123 -8.16 -5.18 -2.29
C SER A 123 -9.10 -4.60 -1.22
N ILE A 124 -9.68 -3.41 -1.44
CA ILE A 124 -10.58 -2.76 -0.48
C ILE A 124 -11.92 -2.33 -1.08
N SER A 125 -12.04 -2.21 -2.39
CA SER A 125 -13.26 -1.78 -3.10
C SER A 125 -13.36 -2.48 -4.45
N ASP A 126 -14.57 -2.88 -4.83
CA ASP A 126 -14.84 -3.46 -6.15
C ASP A 126 -14.91 -2.39 -7.24
N ASN A 127 -15.17 -1.14 -6.86
CA ASN A 127 -15.18 0.02 -7.75
C ASN A 127 -13.89 0.85 -7.61
N PRO A 128 -13.43 1.52 -8.69
CA PRO A 128 -12.37 2.50 -8.59
C PRO A 128 -12.65 3.54 -7.52
N ILE A 129 -11.63 3.83 -6.72
CA ILE A 129 -11.72 4.81 -5.64
C ILE A 129 -11.44 6.19 -6.25
N PRO A 130 -12.28 7.21 -5.97
CA PRO A 130 -11.97 8.60 -6.23
C PRO A 130 -10.56 8.98 -5.76
N ARG A 131 -10.02 10.07 -6.30
CA ARG A 131 -8.71 10.60 -5.88
C ARG A 131 -8.65 10.68 -4.34
N PHE A 132 -9.67 11.25 -3.70
CA PHE A 132 -9.67 11.49 -2.26
C PHE A 132 -11.02 11.10 -1.65
N ILE A 133 -10.98 10.45 -0.49
CA ILE A 133 -12.17 10.14 0.33
C ILE A 133 -11.84 10.44 1.79
N ALA A 134 -12.75 11.14 2.47
CA ALA A 134 -12.77 11.21 3.93
C ALA A 134 -13.98 10.42 4.44
N THR A 135 -13.74 9.37 5.23
CA THR A 135 -14.82 8.51 5.76
C THR A 135 -14.42 7.90 7.10
N GLY A 136 -15.33 7.94 8.08
CA GLY A 136 -15.13 7.32 9.40
C GLY A 136 -13.86 7.79 10.12
N GLY A 137 -13.49 9.07 9.97
CA GLY A 137 -12.26 9.63 10.57
C GLY A 137 -10.96 9.23 9.87
N LYS A 138 -11.04 8.46 8.77
CA LYS A 138 -9.91 8.09 7.93
C LYS A 138 -9.92 8.85 6.61
N TYR A 139 -8.73 9.05 6.06
CA TYR A 139 -8.51 9.74 4.80
C TYR A 139 -7.82 8.79 3.82
N VAL A 140 -8.39 8.65 2.63
CA VAL A 140 -7.91 7.75 1.59
C VAL A 140 -7.47 8.57 0.38
N PHE A 141 -6.24 8.32 -0.07
CA PHE A 141 -5.56 8.97 -1.19
C PHE A 141 -5.33 7.93 -2.28
N SER A 142 -5.93 8.11 -3.45
CA SER A 142 -5.75 7.25 -4.61
C SER A 142 -4.83 7.93 -5.62
N ASN A 143 -3.79 7.22 -6.07
CA ASN A 143 -2.83 7.70 -7.05
C ASN A 143 -2.40 6.57 -8.00
N TYR A 144 -1.68 6.90 -9.07
CA TYR A 144 -1.09 5.92 -9.96
C TYR A 144 -0.15 4.97 -9.22
N SER A 145 0.08 3.79 -9.81
CA SER A 145 1.14 2.92 -9.31
C SER A 145 2.50 3.61 -9.50
N PRO A 146 3.39 3.61 -8.50
CA PRO A 146 4.76 4.10 -8.67
C PRO A 146 5.54 3.33 -9.75
N LEU A 147 5.12 2.11 -10.08
CA LEU A 147 5.70 1.31 -11.17
C LEU A 147 5.44 1.92 -12.56
N ILE A 148 4.58 2.94 -12.67
CA ILE A 148 4.38 3.67 -13.92
C ILE A 148 5.67 4.32 -14.44
N LYS A 149 6.67 4.54 -13.57
CA LYS A 149 8.01 5.03 -13.94
C LYS A 149 8.69 4.22 -15.05
N PHE A 150 8.36 2.94 -15.16
CA PHE A 150 8.92 2.05 -16.17
C PHE A 150 8.16 2.04 -17.49
N LYS A 151 6.98 2.67 -17.54
CA LYS A 151 6.09 2.66 -18.70
C LYS A 151 5.87 4.04 -19.30
N ASP A 152 5.77 5.07 -18.45
CA ASP A 152 5.41 6.42 -18.87
C ASP A 152 5.98 7.48 -17.92
N ASN A 153 6.96 8.25 -18.41
CA ASN A 153 7.61 9.33 -17.66
C ASN A 153 6.67 10.50 -17.34
N ASN A 154 5.70 10.79 -18.21
CA ASN A 154 4.74 11.87 -17.99
C ASN A 154 3.77 11.50 -16.87
N LEU A 155 3.25 10.28 -16.89
CA LEU A 155 2.40 9.79 -15.80
C LEU A 155 3.19 9.65 -14.49
N TYR A 156 4.48 9.30 -14.55
CA TYR A 156 5.31 9.28 -13.35
C TYR A 156 5.55 10.67 -12.76
N ARG A 157 5.71 11.70 -13.60
CA ARG A 157 5.76 13.10 -13.12
C ARG A 157 4.46 13.49 -12.43
N ILE A 158 3.30 13.11 -12.99
CA ILE A 158 1.98 13.35 -12.38
C ILE A 158 1.85 12.60 -11.05
N PHE A 159 2.31 11.34 -11.00
CA PHE A 159 2.35 10.55 -9.76
C PHE A 159 3.11 11.29 -8.66
N LYS A 160 4.35 11.74 -8.94
CA LYS A 160 5.18 12.45 -7.95
C LYS A 160 4.53 13.74 -7.48
N GLN A 161 4.00 14.55 -8.40
CA GLN A 161 3.31 15.79 -8.04
C GLN A 161 2.15 15.53 -7.08
N ARG A 162 1.25 14.60 -7.46
CA ARG A 162 0.11 14.25 -6.61
C ARG A 162 0.55 13.69 -5.26
N PHE A 163 1.59 12.87 -5.24
CA PHE A 163 2.11 12.31 -4.00
C PHE A 163 2.68 13.39 -3.06
N ALA A 164 3.39 14.38 -3.61
CA ALA A 164 3.86 15.54 -2.84
C ALA A 164 2.69 16.38 -2.30
N ASP A 165 1.70 16.69 -3.14
CA ASP A 165 0.50 17.45 -2.74
C ASP A 165 -0.24 16.77 -1.58
N ASP A 166 -0.35 15.44 -1.64
CA ASP A 166 -1.00 14.63 -0.61
C ASP A 166 -0.24 14.62 0.71
N ILE A 167 1.08 14.46 0.64
CA ILE A 167 1.94 14.48 1.81
C ILE A 167 1.87 15.84 2.50
N ASN A 168 1.90 16.92 1.72
CA ASN A 168 1.78 18.28 2.24
C ASN A 168 0.43 18.46 2.94
N TRP A 169 -0.67 18.02 2.31
CA TRP A 169 -1.99 18.06 2.92
C TRP A 169 -2.04 17.25 4.23
N VAL A 170 -1.44 16.06 4.27
CA VAL A 170 -1.37 15.24 5.49
C VAL A 170 -0.60 15.96 6.58
N ASN A 171 0.55 16.57 6.27
CA ASN A 171 1.36 17.30 7.22
C ASN A 171 0.61 18.49 7.83
N GLU A 172 -0.09 19.29 7.01
CA GLU A 172 -0.93 20.39 7.47
C GLU A 172 -2.04 19.89 8.40
N ASN A 173 -2.70 18.80 8.04
CA ASN A 173 -3.84 18.26 8.79
C ASN A 173 -3.45 17.40 10.00
N ARG A 174 -2.19 16.95 10.10
CA ARG A 174 -1.62 16.36 11.32
C ARG A 174 -1.32 17.41 12.37
N ASN A 175 -0.96 18.63 11.97
CA ASN A 175 -0.62 19.70 12.90
C ASN A 175 -1.85 20.47 13.42
N ASN A 176 -3.01 20.33 12.76
CA ASN A 176 -4.26 21.01 13.13
C ASN A 176 -5.02 20.39 14.32
N TYR A 177 -4.43 19.46 15.08
CA TYR A 177 -5.07 18.87 16.27
C TYR A 177 -5.17 19.81 17.49
N GLY A 178 -4.78 21.09 17.37
CA GLY A 178 -4.75 22.05 18.49
C GLY A 178 -5.60 23.33 18.35
N ILE A 179 -6.29 23.54 17.22
CA ILE A 179 -7.03 24.80 16.99
C ILE A 179 -8.36 24.44 16.33
N ASN A 180 -9.38 24.07 17.12
CA ASN A 180 -10.81 24.17 16.75
C ASN A 180 -11.79 23.67 17.84
N PHE A 181 -11.40 23.71 19.13
CA PHE A 181 -12.35 23.49 20.24
C PHE A 181 -12.21 24.54 21.37
N ILE A 182 -11.92 25.79 21.01
CA ILE A 182 -12.17 26.92 21.89
C ILE A 182 -12.84 27.99 21.03
N ASN A 183 -14.18 27.99 21.07
CA ASN A 183 -15.11 29.11 20.90
C ASN A 183 -16.44 28.52 20.44
N ASP A 184 -17.26 28.13 21.42
CA ASP A 184 -18.65 28.56 21.59
C ASP A 184 -19.11 28.19 23.01
#